data_AF-A0A924JEJ5-F1
#
_entry.id   AF-A0A924JEJ5-F1
#
_cell.length_a   1.000
_cell.length_b   1.000
_cell.length_c   1.000
_cell.angle_alpha   90.00
_cell.angle_beta   90.00
_cell.angle_gamma   90.00
#
_symmetry.space_group_name_H-M   'P 1'
#
loop_
_entity.id
_entity.type
_entity.pdbx_description
1 polymer ?
#
loop_
_entity_poly.entity_id
_entity_poly.type
_entity_poly.pdbx_seq_one_letter_code
_entity_poly.pdbx_strand_id
1 'polypeptide(L)'
;NFNESLYTVLNVSLPASDLNDMLLFNLDIAKISASGGSACSSGSSVGSHVLAALPGIDPDRGYVRFSFGKYNTPAEIDYAVDTLVGLYEKEAKLV
;
A
#
# COMPACT_ATOMS: atom_id res chain seq x y z
N ASN A 1 -0.07 -17.96 -7.57
CA ASN A 1 -1.42 -17.37 -7.54
C ASN A 1 -1.86 -16.63 -8.80
N PHE A 2 -1.10 -16.57 -9.91
CA PHE A 2 -1.55 -15.83 -11.11
C PHE A 2 -2.89 -16.30 -11.71
N ASN A 3 -3.25 -17.57 -11.52
CA ASN A 3 -4.54 -18.13 -11.99
C ASN A 3 -5.69 -18.00 -10.97
N GLU A 4 -5.41 -17.54 -9.75
CA GLU A 4 -6.39 -17.42 -8.65
C GLU A 4 -6.44 -15.99 -8.09
N SER A 5 -5.96 -15.01 -8.87
CA SER A 5 -5.90 -13.60 -8.50
C SER A 5 -6.64 -12.74 -9.51
N LEU A 6 -7.19 -11.61 -9.05
CA LEU A 6 -7.71 -10.58 -9.93
C LEU A 6 -6.54 -9.82 -10.58
N TYR A 7 -6.54 -9.73 -11.91
CA TYR A 7 -5.47 -9.03 -12.65
C TYR A 7 -5.46 -7.51 -12.43
N THR A 8 -6.53 -6.94 -11.87
CA THR A 8 -6.68 -5.51 -11.64
C THR A 8 -6.40 -5.08 -10.20
N VAL A 9 -6.21 -6.01 -9.26
CA VAL A 9 -6.06 -5.67 -7.84
C VAL A 9 -4.80 -6.28 -7.28
N LEU A 10 -3.91 -5.43 -6.77
CA LEU A 10 -2.68 -5.84 -6.11
C LEU A 10 -2.68 -5.31 -4.68
N ASN A 11 -2.56 -6.22 -3.70
CA ASN A 11 -2.29 -5.85 -2.32
C ASN A 11 -0.83 -6.16 -2.00
N VAL A 12 -0.08 -5.15 -1.55
CA VAL A 12 1.36 -5.23 -1.28
C VAL A 12 1.59 -5.14 0.22
N SER A 13 2.44 -6.02 0.75
CA SER A 13 2.99 -5.93 2.11
C SER A 13 4.36 -5.26 2.04
N LEU A 14 4.43 -4.03 2.53
CA LEU A 14 5.63 -3.22 2.55
C LEU A 14 6.44 -3.47 3.83
N PRO A 15 7.72 -3.06 3.89
CA PRO A 15 8.53 -3.21 5.09
C PRO A 15 7.91 -2.56 6.33
N ALA A 16 8.27 -3.06 7.51
CA ALA A 16 7.91 -2.40 8.76
C ALA A 16 8.64 -1.06 8.86
N SER A 17 7.89 0.02 9.09
CA SER A 17 8.43 1.37 9.22
C SER A 17 7.37 2.33 9.77
N ASP A 18 7.81 3.44 10.36
CA ASP A 18 6.95 4.47 10.96
C ASP A 18 6.18 5.26 9.88
N LEU A 19 6.68 5.30 8.64
CA LEU A 19 6.00 5.88 7.48
C LEU A 19 4.64 5.22 7.22
N ASN A 20 4.46 3.95 7.57
CA ASN A 20 3.28 3.16 7.23
C ASN A 20 1.97 3.83 7.70
N ASP A 21 1.98 4.52 8.84
CA ASP A 21 0.83 5.25 9.39
C ASP A 21 0.37 6.42 8.50
N MET A 22 1.32 7.06 7.80
CA MET A 22 1.09 8.22 6.94
C MET A 22 1.24 7.89 5.45
N LEU A 23 1.41 6.61 5.09
CA LEU A 23 1.74 6.19 3.73
C LEU A 23 0.67 6.60 2.71
N LEU A 24 -0.61 6.32 2.98
CA LEU A 24 -1.70 6.70 2.08
C LEU A 24 -1.82 8.21 1.91
N PHE A 25 -1.54 8.97 2.98
CA PHE A 25 -1.51 10.43 2.93
C PHE A 25 -0.36 10.96 2.07
N ASN A 26 0.83 10.37 2.21
CA ASN A 26 1.99 10.71 1.37
C ASN A 26 1.76 10.36 -0.10
N LEU A 27 1.11 9.23 -0.38
CA LEU A 27 0.71 8.87 -1.74
C LEU A 27 -0.29 9.88 -2.34
N ASP A 28 -1.27 10.33 -1.57
CA ASP A 28 -2.23 11.36 -2.01
C ASP A 28 -1.54 12.71 -2.31
N ILE A 29 -0.60 13.14 -1.47
CA ILE A 29 0.25 14.31 -1.74
C ILE A 29 1.01 14.14 -3.06
N ALA A 30 1.55 12.95 -3.30
CA ALA A 30 2.26 12.60 -4.53
C ALA A 30 1.33 12.35 -5.73
N LYS A 31 0.02 12.59 -5.59
CA LYS A 31 -1.02 12.40 -6.62
C LYS A 31 -1.21 10.94 -7.05
N ILE A 32 -0.96 10.00 -6.14
CA ILE A 32 -1.20 8.57 -6.33
C ILE A 32 -2.38 8.16 -5.46
N SER A 33 -3.47 7.72 -6.10
CA SER A 33 -4.63 7.20 -5.38
C SER A 33 -4.45 5.72 -5.06
N ALA A 34 -4.52 5.36 -3.78
CA ALA A 34 -4.45 3.99 -3.30
C ALA A 34 -5.35 3.79 -2.07
N SER A 35 -5.51 2.55 -1.63
CA SER A 35 -6.26 2.20 -0.41
C SER A 35 -5.38 1.41 0.55
N GLY A 36 -5.75 1.38 1.84
CA GLY A 36 -5.15 0.46 2.79
C GLY A 36 -5.50 -1.01 2.50
N GLY A 37 -4.71 -1.92 3.07
CA GLY A 37 -4.82 -3.37 2.80
C GLY A 37 -6.14 -4.02 3.21
N SER A 38 -6.90 -3.39 4.11
CA SER A 38 -8.36 -3.44 4.02
C SER A 38 -8.95 -2.06 3.87
N ALA A 39 -9.96 -1.98 3.03
CA ALA A 39 -10.80 -0.80 2.99
C ALA A 39 -11.41 -0.53 4.38
N CYS A 40 -11.36 0.73 4.79
CA CYS A 40 -12.07 1.34 5.91
C CYS A 40 -11.67 0.91 7.32
N SER A 41 -10.71 1.64 7.91
CA SER A 41 -10.83 2.08 9.29
C SER A 41 -11.12 3.59 9.27
N SER A 42 -12.40 3.95 9.19
CA SER A 42 -12.88 5.32 9.40
C SER A 42 -12.62 5.73 10.86
N GLY A 43 -11.37 6.01 11.21
CA GLY A 43 -10.95 6.45 12.55
C GLY A 43 -10.88 5.36 13.62
N SER A 44 -10.91 4.08 13.24
CA SER A 44 -10.79 2.96 14.18
C SER A 44 -9.33 2.50 14.31
N SER A 45 -8.81 2.44 15.53
CA SER A 45 -7.49 1.85 15.87
C SER A 45 -7.48 0.31 15.70
N VAL A 46 -8.64 -0.29 15.46
CA VAL A 46 -8.76 -1.71 15.14
C VAL A 46 -8.35 -1.90 13.68
N GLY A 47 -7.25 -2.61 13.48
CA GLY A 47 -6.74 -2.98 12.17
C GLY A 47 -7.73 -3.77 11.34
N SER A 48 -7.27 -4.17 10.16
CA SER A 48 -8.08 -4.90 9.19
C SER A 48 -8.63 -6.24 9.70
N HIS A 49 -9.95 -6.40 9.74
CA HIS A 49 -10.56 -7.72 9.97
C HIS A 49 -10.26 -8.71 8.84
N VAL A 50 -10.10 -8.23 7.60
CA VAL A 50 -9.82 -9.07 6.44
C VAL A 50 -8.37 -9.56 6.45
N LEU A 51 -7.40 -8.67 6.70
CA LEU A 51 -6.00 -9.08 6.83
C LEU A 51 -5.81 -9.95 8.08
N ALA A 52 -6.49 -9.66 9.20
CA ALA A 52 -6.40 -10.50 10.39
C ALA A 52 -6.86 -11.96 10.16
N ALA A 53 -7.69 -12.20 9.15
CA ALA A 53 -8.10 -13.55 8.75
C ALA A 53 -7.11 -14.26 7.83
N LEU A 54 -6.12 -13.55 7.26
CA LEU A 54 -5.10 -14.11 6.39
C LEU A 54 -3.93 -14.68 7.23
N PRO A 55 -3.40 -15.85 6.85
CA PRO A 55 -2.24 -16.42 7.53
C PRO A 55 -0.98 -15.60 7.28
N GLY A 56 -0.16 -15.41 8.32
CA GLY A 56 1.16 -14.78 8.20
C GLY A 56 1.15 -13.27 8.00
N ILE A 57 0.06 -12.59 8.37
CA ILE A 57 0.02 -11.13 8.42
C ILE A 57 0.81 -10.62 9.62
N ASP A 58 1.63 -9.62 9.35
CA ASP A 58 2.49 -8.95 10.32
C ASP A 58 1.92 -7.53 10.56
N PRO A 59 1.44 -7.22 11.77
CA PRO A 59 0.82 -5.93 12.05
C PRO A 59 1.80 -4.76 11.95
N ASP A 60 3.11 -4.99 12.01
CA ASP A 60 4.12 -3.93 11.94
C ASP A 60 4.40 -3.50 10.49
N ARG A 61 3.87 -4.24 9.50
CA ARG A 61 4.04 -3.96 8.07
C ARG A 61 2.91 -3.13 7.51
N GLY A 62 3.26 -2.22 6.61
CA GLY A 62 2.29 -1.45 5.83
C GLY A 62 1.63 -2.31 4.76
N TYR A 63 0.31 -2.26 4.65
CA TYR A 63 -0.43 -2.91 3.57
C TYR A 63 -1.14 -1.89 2.70
N VAL A 64 -0.82 -1.88 1.41
CA VAL A 64 -1.44 -0.97 0.42
C VAL A 64 -2.03 -1.77 -0.72
N ARG A 65 -3.24 -1.40 -1.10
CA ARG A 65 -3.97 -1.96 -2.23
C ARG A 65 -4.03 -0.95 -3.37
N PHE A 66 -3.54 -1.38 -4.53
CA PHE A 66 -3.68 -0.72 -5.80
C PHE A 66 -4.76 -1.41 -6.64
N SER A 67 -5.61 -0.59 -7.27
CA SER A 67 -6.66 -1.04 -8.18
C SER A 67 -6.44 -0.39 -9.53
N PHE A 68 -6.15 -1.19 -10.55
CA PHE A 68 -5.83 -0.74 -11.89
C PHE A 68 -7.07 -0.77 -12.79
N GLY A 69 -7.15 0.21 -13.68
CA GLY A 69 -8.17 0.32 -14.73
C GLY A 69 -7.54 0.42 -16.11
N LYS A 70 -8.38 0.33 -17.14
CA LYS A 70 -7.97 0.38 -18.55
C LYS A 70 -7.28 1.69 -18.99
N TYR A 71 -7.31 2.72 -18.15
CA TYR A 71 -6.71 4.02 -18.43
C TYR A 71 -5.34 4.19 -17.77
N ASN A 72 -4.91 3.24 -16.94
CA ASN A 72 -3.57 3.32 -16.37
C ASN A 72 -2.51 3.15 -17.45
N THR A 73 -1.40 3.86 -17.29
CA THR A 73 -0.25 3.75 -18.20
C THR A 73 0.95 3.13 -17.47
N PRO A 74 1.86 2.44 -18.18
CA PRO A 74 3.10 1.95 -17.58
C PRO A 74 3.90 3.05 -16.88
N ALA A 75 3.94 4.25 -17.44
CA ALA A 75 4.64 5.39 -16.84
C ALA A 75 4.03 5.83 -15.49
N GLU A 76 2.72 5.71 -15.30
CA GLU A 76 2.08 5.94 -13.99
C GLU A 76 2.47 4.86 -12.97
N ILE A 77 2.66 3.62 -13.42
CA ILE A 77 3.14 2.53 -12.57
C ILE A 77 4.58 2.80 -12.14
N ASP A 78 5.46 3.15 -13.09
CA ASP A 78 6.85 3.49 -12.80
C ASP A 78 6.93 4.64 -11.80
N TYR A 79 6.16 5.72 -12.02
CA TYR A 79 6.08 6.85 -11.10
C TYR A 79 5.61 6.43 -9.69
N ALA A 80 4.62 5.54 -9.59
CA ALA A 80 4.13 5.07 -8.31
C ALA A 80 5.18 4.22 -7.56
N VAL A 81 5.91 3.38 -8.28
CA VAL A 81 7.01 2.56 -7.73
C VAL A 81 8.16 3.46 -7.26
N ASP A 82 8.63 4.38 -8.10
CA ASP A 82 9.72 5.31 -7.76
C ASP A 82 9.37 6.18 -6.56
N THR A 83 8.11 6.64 -6.48
CA THR A 83 7.62 7.39 -5.32
C THR A 83 7.66 6.55 -4.05
N LEU A 84 7.19 5.29 -4.08
CA LEU A 84 7.24 4.39 -2.94
C LEU A 84 8.69 4.16 -2.48
N VAL A 85 9.60 3.83 -3.41
CA VAL A 85 11.02 3.65 -3.10
C VAL A 85 11.59 4.90 -2.44
N GLY A 86 11.34 6.07 -3.02
CA GLY A 86 11.83 7.34 -2.49
C GLY A 86 11.28 7.68 -1.10
N LEU A 87 10.07 7.24 -0.74
CA LEU A 87 9.52 7.42 0.61
C LEU A 87 10.24 6.55 1.64
N TYR A 88 10.42 5.25 1.37
CA TYR A 88 11.10 4.33 2.28
C TYR A 88 12.61 4.62 2.42
N GLU A 89 13.27 5.06 1.35
CA GLU A 89 14.69 5.45 1.42
C GLU A 89 14.93 6.73 2.25
N LYS A 90 14.01 7.70 2.19
CA LYS A 90 14.12 8.93 3.00
C LYS A 90 13.97 8.62 4.47
N GLU A 91 13.03 7.78 4.82
CA GLU A 91 12.81 7.34 6.20
C GLU A 91 14.03 6.60 6.75
N ALA A 92 14.59 5.64 5.99
CA ALA A 92 15.79 4.91 6.40
C ALA A 92 17.03 5.80 6.65
N LYS A 93 17.04 7.05 6.17
CA LYS A 93 18.10 8.05 6.41
C LYS A 93 17.82 8.96 7.61
N LEU A 94 16.59 8.96 8.13
CA LEU A 94 16.16 9.77 9.28
C LEU A 94 16.26 9.02 10.61
N VAL A 95 16.38 7.69 10.55
CA VAL A 95 16.62 6.76 11.68
C VAL A 95 18.10 6.41 11.73
#